data_AF-A0A353F6D8-F1
#
_entry.id   AF-A0A353F6D8-F1
#
_cell.length_a   1.000
_cell.length_b   1.000
_cell.length_c   1.000
_cell.angle_alpha   90.00
_cell.angle_beta   90.00
_cell.angle_gamma   90.00
#
_symmetry.space_group_name_H-M   'P 1'
#
loop_
_entity.id
_entity.type
_entity.pdbx_description
1 polymer ?
#
loop_
_entity_poly.entity_id
_entity_poly.type
_entity_poly.pdbx_seq_one_letter_code
_entity_poly.pdbx_strand_id
1 'polypeptide(L)'
;MAEKMAALMQKDKERRVMKYKTETITETFDDNPRFDSAMRMATPAPPAHFLRVFGQPARTGLGEFRDNASSLRQQLLMLNGRITNEASRVGTLEPIHRILKKDPDLAIDWAYQEILTRYPTDREKSDARSIVKNSEEGMADLRWALLNSNEFRFLP
;
A
#
# COMPACT_ATOMS: atom_id res chain seq x y z
N MET A 1 67.88 -10.21 9.54
CA MET A 1 66.98 -10.20 8.35
C MET A 1 65.65 -10.92 8.62
N ALA A 2 65.65 -12.07 9.30
CA ALA A 2 64.43 -12.83 9.64
C ALA A 2 63.48 -12.11 10.62
N GLU A 3 64.00 -11.39 11.63
CA GLU A 3 63.16 -10.69 12.63
C GLU A 3 62.37 -9.50 12.04
N LYS A 4 62.93 -8.80 11.04
CA LYS A 4 62.23 -7.70 10.35
C LYS A 4 61.05 -8.21 9.51
N MET A 5 61.15 -9.41 8.95
CA MET A 5 60.04 -10.05 8.23
C MET A 5 58.96 -10.59 9.19
N ALA A 6 59.35 -11.11 10.36
CA ALA A 6 58.39 -11.52 11.38
C ALA A 6 57.57 -10.33 11.92
N ALA A 7 58.21 -9.18 12.14
CA ALA A 7 57.54 -7.95 12.59
C ALA A 7 56.58 -7.35 11.54
N LEU A 8 56.89 -7.52 10.24
CA LEU A 8 55.99 -7.14 9.13
C LEU A 8 54.78 -8.08 9.02
N MET A 9 54.97 -9.38 9.25
CA MET A 9 53.88 -10.36 9.31
C MET A 9 52.96 -10.18 10.53
N GLN A 10 53.50 -9.70 11.65
CA GLN A 10 52.70 -9.33 12.83
C GLN A 10 51.86 -8.07 12.58
N LYS A 11 52.42 -7.06 11.91
CA LYS A 11 51.68 -5.85 11.48
C LYS A 11 50.59 -6.11 10.45
N ASP A 12 50.77 -7.10 9.57
CA ASP A 12 49.73 -7.50 8.60
C ASP A 12 48.58 -8.31 9.24
N LYS A 13 48.80 -8.96 10.38
CA LYS A 13 47.74 -9.58 11.19
C LYS A 13 46.91 -8.57 11.98
N GLU A 14 47.44 -7.36 12.20
CA GLU A 14 46.71 -6.21 12.76
C GLU A 14 45.94 -5.42 11.69
N ARG A 15 45.73 -5.98 10.49
CA ARG A 15 44.79 -5.42 9.50
C ARG A 15 43.39 -5.44 10.09
N ARG A 16 43.07 -4.29 10.70
CA ARG A 16 41.80 -3.86 11.30
C ARG A 16 40.63 -4.66 10.75
N VAL A 17 40.19 -5.63 11.53
CA VAL A 17 38.95 -6.35 11.28
C VAL A 17 37.83 -5.34 11.41
N MET A 18 37.37 -4.80 10.28
CA MET A 18 36.24 -3.86 10.24
C MET A 18 35.02 -4.62 10.77
N LYS A 19 34.59 -4.28 11.98
CA LYS A 19 33.36 -4.82 12.56
C LYS A 19 32.20 -4.11 11.88
N TYR A 20 31.57 -4.77 10.92
CA TYR A 20 30.31 -4.31 10.35
C TYR A 20 29.22 -4.43 11.42
N LYS A 21 28.57 -3.31 11.72
CA LYS A 21 27.39 -3.26 12.58
C LYS A 21 26.20 -3.00 11.68
N THR A 22 25.31 -3.96 11.57
CA THR A 22 24.03 -3.78 10.89
C THR A 22 23.09 -3.09 11.87
N GLU A 23 22.79 -1.82 11.63
CA GLU A 23 21.75 -1.10 12.35
C GLU A 23 20.53 -1.00 11.44
N THR A 24 19.40 -1.55 11.90
CA THR A 24 18.12 -1.36 11.24
C THR A 24 17.62 0.02 11.61
N ILE A 25 17.80 0.99 10.72
CA ILE A 25 17.26 2.34 10.88
C ILE A 25 15.79 2.28 10.45
N THR A 26 14.88 2.34 11.41
CA THR A 26 13.45 2.57 11.16
C THR A 26 13.23 4.07 10.96
N GLU A 27 13.30 4.52 9.72
CA GLU A 27 12.91 5.88 9.36
C GLU A 27 11.38 5.94 9.26
N THR A 28 10.77 6.76 10.11
CA THR A 28 9.33 7.05 10.03
C THR A 28 9.12 8.08 8.94
N PHE A 29 8.79 7.63 7.73
CA PHE A 29 8.33 8.49 6.65
C PHE A 29 6.86 8.87 6.88
N ASP A 30 6.64 10.10 7.34
CA ASP A 30 5.31 10.72 7.37
C ASP A 30 4.99 11.29 5.99
N ASP A 31 4.34 10.48 5.16
CA ASP A 31 3.87 10.87 3.81
C ASP A 31 2.71 11.87 3.86
N ASN A 32 2.20 12.18 5.07
CA ASN A 32 1.18 13.20 5.26
C ASN A 32 1.82 14.46 5.89
N PRO A 33 2.46 15.34 5.10
CA PRO A 33 2.75 16.68 5.59
C PRO A 33 1.48 17.23 6.23
N ARG A 34 1.55 17.61 7.50
CA ARG A 34 0.39 18.09 8.30
C ARG A 34 -0.20 19.34 7.67
N PHE A 35 -0.98 19.14 6.62
CA PHE A 35 -1.77 20.16 5.97
C PHE A 35 -3.15 20.09 6.59
N ASP A 36 -3.50 21.14 7.30
CA ASP A 36 -4.83 21.35 7.89
C ASP A 36 -5.95 21.42 6.83
N SER A 37 -5.58 21.54 5.55
CA SER A 37 -6.50 21.57 4.42
C SER A 37 -5.83 21.09 3.14
N ALA A 38 -6.58 20.40 2.28
CA ALA A 38 -6.16 20.02 0.93
C ALA A 38 -5.72 21.22 0.07
N MET A 39 -6.20 22.43 0.37
CA MET A 39 -5.76 23.66 -0.32
C MET A 39 -4.28 23.99 -0.09
N ARG A 40 -3.67 23.51 0.99
CA ARG A 40 -2.26 23.75 1.30
C ARG A 40 -1.32 22.74 0.63
N MET A 41 -1.86 21.71 -0.03
CA MET A 41 -1.06 20.73 -0.74
C MET A 41 -0.45 21.33 -2.01
N ALA A 42 0.86 21.13 -2.20
CA ALA A 42 1.54 21.52 -3.43
C ALA A 42 0.91 20.80 -4.64
N THR A 43 0.41 21.59 -5.59
CA THR A 43 -0.19 21.11 -6.84
C THR A 43 0.60 21.70 -8.01
N PRO A 44 1.00 20.93 -9.02
CA PRO A 44 0.71 19.50 -9.26
C PRO A 44 1.53 18.56 -8.37
N ALA A 45 1.00 17.37 -8.10
CA ALA A 45 1.76 16.38 -7.34
C ALA A 45 2.98 15.87 -8.14
N PRO A 46 4.02 15.34 -7.46
CA PRO A 46 5.19 14.76 -8.12
C PRO A 46 4.81 13.64 -9.10
N PRO A 47 5.60 13.38 -10.17
CA PRO A 47 5.25 12.40 -11.21
C PRO A 47 4.95 10.98 -10.70
N ALA A 48 5.57 10.54 -9.61
CA ALA A 48 5.35 9.23 -8.99
C ALA A 48 4.10 9.18 -8.08
N HIS A 49 3.47 10.32 -7.81
CA HIS A 49 2.32 10.41 -6.93
C HIS A 49 1.07 9.79 -7.57
N PHE A 50 0.23 9.13 -6.76
CA PHE A 50 -1.00 8.48 -7.21
C PHE A 50 -1.88 9.40 -8.08
N LEU A 51 -2.10 10.63 -7.63
CA LEU A 51 -2.88 11.63 -8.39
C LEU A 51 -2.35 11.82 -9.82
N ARG A 52 -1.03 11.80 -10.06
CA ARG A 52 -0.46 11.92 -11.40
C ARG A 52 -0.71 10.68 -12.24
N VAL A 53 -0.60 9.50 -11.65
CA VAL A 53 -0.87 8.22 -12.32
C VAL A 53 -2.35 8.10 -12.72
N PHE A 54 -3.25 8.67 -11.93
CA PHE A 54 -4.71 8.71 -12.17
C PHE A 54 -5.18 9.99 -12.89
N GLY A 55 -4.29 10.64 -13.66
CA GLY A 55 -4.71 11.69 -14.61
C GLY A 55 -4.81 13.10 -14.01
N GLN A 56 -4.08 13.43 -12.94
CA GLN A 56 -3.88 14.83 -12.55
C GLN A 56 -3.03 15.54 -13.62
N PRO A 57 -3.57 16.60 -14.27
CA PRO A 57 -2.81 17.36 -15.25
C PRO A 57 -1.65 18.11 -14.58
N ALA A 58 -0.57 18.30 -15.33
CA ALA A 58 0.58 19.10 -14.89
C ALA A 58 0.25 20.61 -14.89
N ARG A 59 -0.83 21.02 -15.55
CA ARG A 59 -1.29 22.42 -15.65
C ARG A 59 -0.21 23.35 -16.22
N THR A 60 0.64 22.82 -17.10
CA THR A 60 1.72 23.58 -17.74
C THR A 60 1.27 24.29 -19.02
N GLY A 61 0.23 23.77 -19.66
CA GLY A 61 -0.40 24.36 -20.85
C GLY A 61 -1.91 24.20 -20.87
N LEU A 62 -2.54 24.81 -21.87
CA LEU A 62 -3.95 24.59 -22.19
C LEU A 62 -4.11 23.27 -22.95
N GLY A 63 -5.25 22.58 -22.76
CA GLY A 63 -5.56 21.34 -23.49
C GLY A 63 -5.00 20.05 -22.88
N GLU A 64 -4.58 20.05 -21.62
CA GLU A 64 -4.24 18.82 -20.90
C GLU A 64 -5.51 18.08 -20.45
N PHE A 65 -6.02 17.18 -21.29
CA PHE A 65 -7.19 16.36 -20.99
C PHE A 65 -6.83 15.12 -20.17
N ARG A 66 -7.80 14.64 -19.40
CA ARG A 66 -7.69 13.35 -18.70
C ARG A 66 -7.98 12.23 -19.69
N ASP A 67 -7.06 11.28 -19.77
CA ASP A 67 -7.32 10.03 -20.45
C ASP A 67 -8.04 9.07 -19.50
N ASN A 68 -9.16 8.52 -19.96
CA ASN A 68 -9.95 7.54 -19.21
C ASN A 68 -9.49 6.10 -19.49
N ALA A 69 -8.52 5.89 -20.38
CA ALA A 69 -7.96 4.57 -20.65
C ALA A 69 -7.15 4.06 -19.45
N SER A 70 -7.40 2.80 -19.08
CA SER A 70 -6.62 2.10 -18.06
C SER A 70 -5.17 1.94 -18.50
N SER A 71 -4.24 2.50 -17.75
CA SER A 71 -2.80 2.33 -17.97
C SER A 71 -2.23 1.16 -17.17
N LEU A 72 -1.23 0.45 -17.72
CA LEU A 72 -0.46 -0.56 -16.98
C LEU A 72 0.11 -0.01 -15.66
N ARG A 73 0.54 1.26 -15.65
CA ARG A 73 1.02 1.91 -14.42
C ARG A 73 -0.07 2.04 -13.35
N GLN A 74 -1.30 2.35 -13.74
CA GLN A 74 -2.43 2.41 -12.80
C GLN A 74 -2.73 1.03 -12.23
N GLN A 75 -2.69 -0.02 -13.06
CA GLN A 75 -2.92 -1.40 -12.61
C GLN A 75 -1.84 -1.88 -11.65
N LEU A 76 -0.56 -1.64 -11.97
CA LEU A 76 0.55 -2.01 -11.08
C LEU A 76 0.51 -1.23 -9.75
N LEU A 77 0.08 0.03 -9.79
CA LEU A 77 -0.12 0.85 -8.59
C LEU A 77 -1.31 0.35 -7.78
N MET A 78 -2.39 -0.12 -8.38
CA MET A 78 -3.50 -0.73 -7.62
C MET A 78 -3.08 -2.06 -6.99
N LEU A 79 -2.33 -2.90 -7.70
CA LEU A 79 -1.96 -4.23 -7.24
C LEU A 79 -0.91 -4.19 -6.11
N ASN A 80 0.12 -3.36 -6.27
CA ASN A 80 1.28 -3.33 -5.38
C ASN A 80 1.45 -2.02 -4.61
N GLY A 81 0.59 -1.03 -4.88
CA GLY A 81 0.73 0.30 -4.29
C GLY A 81 0.38 0.28 -2.81
N ARG A 82 1.10 1.13 -2.08
CA ARG A 82 0.89 1.36 -0.66
C ARG A 82 -0.55 1.77 -0.34
N ILE A 83 -1.17 2.60 -1.20
CA ILE A 83 -2.55 3.09 -1.01
C ILE A 83 -3.55 1.95 -0.96
N THR A 84 -3.51 1.00 -1.89
CA THR A 84 -4.46 -0.11 -1.91
C THR A 84 -4.27 -1.02 -0.71
N ASN A 85 -3.01 -1.27 -0.31
CA ASN A 85 -2.70 -2.07 0.87
C ASN A 85 -3.18 -1.41 2.16
N GLU A 86 -2.97 -0.10 2.30
CA GLU A 86 -3.44 0.66 3.46
C GLU A 86 -4.97 0.78 3.48
N ALA A 87 -5.62 0.98 2.33
CA ALA A 87 -7.08 1.07 2.22
C ALA A 87 -7.78 -0.28 2.46
N SER A 88 -7.09 -1.39 2.18
CA SER A 88 -7.65 -2.74 2.41
C SER A 88 -7.53 -3.18 3.86
N ARG A 89 -6.57 -2.63 4.61
CA ARG A 89 -6.30 -3.03 6.00
C ARG A 89 -7.53 -2.85 6.88
N VAL A 90 -7.76 -3.79 7.78
CA VAL A 90 -8.77 -3.68 8.83
C VAL A 90 -8.07 -3.29 10.14
N GLY A 91 -8.36 -2.09 10.63
CA GLY A 91 -7.81 -1.56 11.87
C GLY A 91 -8.81 -1.59 13.04
N THR A 92 -8.31 -1.57 14.28
CA THR A 92 -9.14 -1.61 15.49
C THR A 92 -10.09 -0.41 15.65
N LEU A 93 -9.78 0.70 14.98
CA LEU A 93 -10.59 1.92 14.98
C LEU A 93 -11.71 1.90 13.94
N GLU A 94 -11.69 0.95 13.02
CA GLU A 94 -12.72 0.87 11.98
C GLU A 94 -14.01 0.22 12.50
N PRO A 95 -15.18 0.65 12.00
CA PRO A 95 -16.45 -0.01 12.31
C PRO A 95 -16.45 -1.49 11.92
N ILE A 96 -15.89 -1.82 10.75
CA ILE A 96 -15.92 -3.18 10.20
C ILE A 96 -15.22 -4.19 11.11
N HIS A 97 -14.15 -3.77 11.80
CA HIS A 97 -13.40 -4.60 12.74
C HIS A 97 -14.28 -5.11 13.89
N ARG A 98 -15.16 -4.24 14.40
CA ARG A 98 -16.09 -4.60 15.48
C ARG A 98 -17.19 -5.52 14.98
N ILE A 99 -17.64 -5.32 13.74
CA ILE A 99 -18.68 -6.13 13.11
C ILE A 99 -18.13 -7.52 12.82
N LEU A 100 -16.93 -7.64 12.23
CA LEU A 100 -16.28 -8.90 11.89
C LEU A 100 -16.16 -9.85 13.09
N LYS A 101 -15.88 -9.31 14.29
CA LYS A 101 -15.79 -10.12 15.53
C LYS A 101 -17.13 -10.65 16.03
N LYS A 102 -18.24 -10.01 15.66
CA LYS A 102 -19.59 -10.37 16.10
C LYS A 102 -20.33 -11.19 15.05
N ASP A 103 -20.29 -10.71 13.81
CA ASP A 103 -20.99 -11.27 12.66
C ASP A 103 -20.13 -11.08 11.39
N PRO A 104 -19.44 -12.13 10.95
CA PRO A 104 -18.59 -12.06 9.77
C PRO A 104 -19.40 -11.93 8.47
N ASP A 105 -20.63 -12.42 8.42
CA ASP A 105 -21.46 -12.33 7.22
C ASP A 105 -21.95 -10.89 7.00
N LEU A 106 -22.34 -10.22 8.08
CA LEU A 106 -22.68 -8.81 8.04
C LEU A 106 -21.46 -7.94 7.67
N ALA A 107 -20.27 -8.31 8.15
CA ALA A 107 -19.03 -7.62 7.78
C ALA A 107 -18.72 -7.75 6.29
N ILE A 108 -18.97 -8.92 5.69
CA ILE A 108 -18.83 -9.14 4.24
C ILE A 108 -19.83 -8.25 3.48
N ASP A 109 -21.09 -8.23 3.89
CA ASP A 109 -22.10 -7.38 3.25
C ASP A 109 -21.68 -5.89 3.25
N TRP A 110 -21.15 -5.43 4.37
CA TRP A 110 -20.65 -4.06 4.52
C TRP A 110 -19.42 -3.79 3.64
N ALA A 111 -18.49 -4.73 3.52
CA ALA A 111 -17.31 -4.57 2.66
C ALA A 111 -17.71 -4.40 1.18
N TYR A 112 -18.67 -5.20 0.70
CA TYR A 112 -19.21 -5.07 -0.65
C TYR A 112 -19.95 -3.75 -0.84
N GLN A 113 -20.73 -3.33 0.14
CA GLN A 113 -21.47 -2.07 0.05
C GLN A 113 -20.54 -0.84 0.11
N GLU A 114 -19.49 -0.88 0.92
CA GLU A 114 -18.49 0.19 1.04
C GLU A 114 -17.68 0.36 -0.25
N ILE A 115 -17.27 -0.75 -0.87
CA ILE A 115 -16.36 -0.71 -2.03
C ILE A 115 -17.12 -0.69 -3.36
N LEU A 116 -18.15 -1.52 -3.53
CA LEU A 116 -18.87 -1.69 -4.78
C LEU A 116 -20.28 -1.07 -4.77
N THR A 117 -20.70 -0.44 -3.67
CA THR A 117 -22.01 0.22 -3.53
C THR A 117 -23.23 -0.71 -3.71
N ARG A 118 -23.04 -2.03 -3.55
CA ARG A 118 -24.10 -3.06 -3.64
C ARG A 118 -23.91 -4.16 -2.60
N TYR A 119 -24.94 -4.98 -2.42
CA TYR A 119 -24.84 -6.21 -1.64
C TYR A 119 -24.21 -7.36 -2.46
N PRO A 120 -23.51 -8.30 -1.79
CA PRO A 120 -23.00 -9.49 -2.45
C PRO A 120 -24.15 -10.43 -2.83
N THR A 121 -23.96 -11.20 -3.90
CA THR A 121 -24.82 -12.34 -4.22
C THR A 121 -24.51 -13.53 -3.30
N ASP A 122 -25.42 -14.51 -3.19
CA ASP A 122 -25.22 -15.68 -2.32
C ASP A 122 -23.92 -16.45 -2.64
N ARG A 123 -23.57 -16.53 -3.93
CA ARG A 123 -22.33 -17.17 -4.39
C ARG A 123 -21.09 -16.36 -3.99
N GLU A 124 -21.11 -15.06 -4.20
CA GLU A 124 -20.00 -14.17 -3.79
C GLU A 124 -19.83 -14.21 -2.28
N LYS A 125 -20.93 -14.28 -1.52
CA LYS A 125 -20.90 -14.39 -0.07
C LYS A 125 -20.29 -15.71 0.40
N SER A 126 -20.58 -16.83 -0.27
CA SER A 126 -19.93 -18.11 0.05
C SER A 126 -18.43 -18.10 -0.26
N ASP A 127 -18.04 -17.51 -1.39
CA ASP A 127 -16.64 -17.36 -1.78
C ASP A 127 -15.90 -16.43 -0.81
N ALA A 128 -16.50 -15.29 -0.45
CA ALA A 128 -15.95 -14.34 0.52
C ALA A 128 -15.76 -14.98 1.90
N ARG A 129 -16.69 -15.81 2.36
CA ARG A 129 -16.55 -16.54 3.63
C ARG A 129 -15.31 -17.44 3.64
N SER A 130 -15.00 -18.07 2.50
CA SER A 130 -13.83 -18.94 2.35
C SER A 130 -12.50 -18.17 2.43
N ILE A 131 -12.50 -16.89 2.03
CA ILE A 131 -11.35 -15.99 2.07
C ILE A 131 -11.17 -15.42 3.48
N VAL A 132 -12.24 -14.82 4.04
CA VAL A 132 -12.17 -14.07 5.29
C VAL A 132 -11.77 -14.95 6.47
N LYS A 133 -12.33 -16.17 6.56
CA LYS A 133 -12.07 -17.13 7.67
C LYS A 133 -12.14 -16.51 9.07
N ASN A 134 -12.98 -15.49 9.25
CA ASN A 134 -13.13 -14.69 10.47
C ASN A 134 -11.83 -14.03 10.97
N SER A 135 -10.92 -13.70 10.06
CA SER A 135 -9.64 -13.06 10.36
C SER A 135 -9.58 -11.64 9.80
N GLU A 136 -8.88 -10.75 10.49
CA GLU A 136 -8.66 -9.36 10.06
C GLU A 136 -7.84 -9.33 8.75
N GLU A 137 -6.86 -10.22 8.62
CA GLU A 137 -6.06 -10.41 7.41
C GLU A 137 -6.91 -10.91 6.23
N GLY A 138 -7.75 -11.93 6.43
CA GLY A 138 -8.63 -12.42 5.37
C GLY A 138 -9.69 -11.40 4.93
N MET A 139 -10.16 -10.54 5.83
CA MET A 139 -11.02 -9.40 5.44
C MET A 139 -10.24 -8.35 4.64
N ALA A 140 -8.98 -8.10 5.00
CA ALA A 140 -8.13 -7.23 4.21
C ALA A 140 -7.86 -7.79 2.81
N ASP A 141 -7.63 -9.10 2.69
CA ASP A 141 -7.48 -9.78 1.40
C ASP A 141 -8.76 -9.69 0.55
N LEU A 142 -9.93 -9.85 1.16
CA LEU A 142 -11.21 -9.65 0.49
C LEU A 142 -11.34 -8.21 -0.05
N ARG A 143 -11.10 -7.20 0.80
CA ARG A 143 -11.15 -5.79 0.38
C ARG A 143 -10.17 -5.49 -0.75
N TRP A 144 -8.95 -6.02 -0.66
CA TRP A 144 -7.95 -5.87 -1.71
C TRP A 144 -8.41 -6.48 -3.04
N ALA A 145 -9.03 -7.67 -3.00
CA ALA A 145 -9.58 -8.32 -4.17
C ALA A 145 -10.73 -7.51 -4.79
N LEU A 146 -11.61 -6.93 -3.96
CA LEU A 146 -12.71 -6.06 -4.42
C LEU A 146 -12.18 -4.79 -5.09
N LEU A 147 -11.19 -4.12 -4.51
CA LEU A 147 -10.56 -2.91 -5.08
C LEU A 147 -9.86 -3.17 -6.41
N ASN A 148 -9.33 -4.39 -6.61
CA ASN A 148 -8.68 -4.80 -7.86
C ASN A 148 -9.63 -5.46 -8.85
N SER A 149 -10.92 -5.61 -8.51
CA SER A 149 -11.91 -6.20 -9.40
C SER A 149 -12.21 -5.31 -10.62
N ASN A 150 -12.65 -5.93 -11.71
CA ASN A 150 -13.11 -5.19 -12.87
C ASN A 150 -14.35 -4.34 -12.57
N GLU A 151 -15.20 -4.77 -11.63
CA GLU A 151 -16.39 -4.03 -11.26
C GLU A 151 -16.03 -2.69 -10.60
N PHE A 152 -15.06 -2.69 -9.69
CA PHE A 152 -14.58 -1.47 -9.05
C PHE A 152 -14.05 -0.44 -10.07
N ARG A 153 -13.39 -0.93 -11.14
CA ARG A 153 -12.86 -0.06 -12.21
C ARG A 153 -13.95 0.73 -12.95
N PHE A 154 -15.16 0.20 -13.04
CA PHE A 154 -16.25 0.79 -13.81
C PHE A 154 -17.41 1.25 -12.93
N LEU A 155 -17.16 1.50 -11.64
CA LEU A 155 -18.16 2.15 -10.80
C LEU A 155 -18.57 3.49 -11.44
N PRO A 156 -19.89 3.74 -11.56
CA PRO A 156 -20.42 4.92 -12.22
C PRO A 156 -20.08 6.24 -11.50
#